data_AF-A0A7V5E7T7-F1
#
_entry.id   AF-A0A7V5E7T7-F1
#
_cell.length_a   1.000
_cell.length_b   1.000
_cell.length_c   1.000
_cell.angle_alpha   90.00
_cell.angle_beta   90.00
_cell.angle_gamma   90.00
#
_symmetry.space_group_name_H-M   'P 1'
#
loop_
_entity.id
_entity.type
_entity.pdbx_description
1 polymer ?
#
loop_
_entity_poly.entity_id
_entity_poly.type
_entity_poly.pdbx_seq_one_letter_code
_entity_poly.pdbx_strand_id
1 'polypeptide(L)'
;LTATFADPYEVKNWSEALGRGPENFPYINSTKSMVGHCLGAAGAVECVAVVLQLYKGFLHPSINCEDLLPEIESFAPKVPQKLLELPDLKIIAKAGFGFGDVNSCLIFKKWE
;
A
#
# COMPACT_ATOMS: atom_id res chain seq x y z
N LEU A 1 -0.95 -8.89 2.56
CA LEU A 1 -1.63 -8.10 1.52
C LEU A 1 -2.93 -8.84 1.18
N THR A 2 -3.87 -8.22 0.46
CA THR A 2 -5.30 -8.63 0.47
C THR A 2 -5.81 -9.27 -0.81
N ALA A 3 -4.96 -9.40 -1.83
CA ALA A 3 -5.28 -10.12 -3.06
C ALA A 3 -4.31 -11.29 -3.19
N THR A 4 -4.70 -12.45 -2.64
CA THR A 4 -3.85 -13.63 -2.40
C THR A 4 -2.98 -14.04 -3.59
N PHE A 5 -3.37 -13.78 -4.84
CA PHE A 5 -2.54 -14.07 -6.01
C PHE A 5 -1.83 -12.85 -6.62
N ALA A 6 -2.41 -11.65 -6.52
CA ALA A 6 -1.89 -10.47 -7.20
C ALA A 6 -0.77 -9.77 -6.41
N ASP A 7 -0.74 -9.94 -5.10
CA ASP A 7 0.20 -9.24 -4.21
C ASP A 7 1.67 -9.39 -4.63
N PRO A 8 2.18 -10.58 -5.03
CA PRO A 8 3.56 -10.70 -5.52
C PRO A 8 3.84 -9.93 -6.81
N TYR A 9 2.86 -9.91 -7.73
CA TYR A 9 3.00 -9.18 -8.98
C TYR A 9 3.02 -7.67 -8.75
N GLU A 10 2.17 -7.16 -7.86
CA GLU A 10 2.15 -5.73 -7.53
C GLU A 10 3.49 -5.29 -6.93
N VAL A 11 4.00 -6.02 -5.93
CA VAL A 11 5.29 -5.70 -5.29
C VAL A 11 6.44 -5.78 -6.28
N LYS A 12 6.48 -6.83 -7.10
CA LYS A 12 7.50 -6.99 -8.15
C LYS A 12 7.47 -5.84 -9.15
N ASN A 13 6.30 -5.49 -9.68
CA ASN A 13 6.16 -4.43 -10.67
C ASN A 13 6.58 -3.08 -10.10
N TRP A 14 6.24 -2.78 -8.84
CA TRP A 14 6.70 -1.56 -8.18
C TRP A 14 8.21 -1.57 -7.89
N SER A 15 8.76 -2.70 -7.47
CA SER A 15 10.21 -2.88 -7.26
C SER A 15 10.99 -2.57 -8.54
N GLU A 16 10.55 -3.14 -9.66
CA GLU A 16 11.14 -2.90 -10.99
C GLU A 16 10.96 -1.44 -11.44
N ALA A 17 9.74 -0.90 -11.37
CA ALA A 17 9.44 0.46 -11.81
C ALA A 17 10.19 1.54 -11.00
N LEU A 18 10.42 1.31 -9.71
CA LEU A 18 11.15 2.23 -8.84
C LEU A 18 12.66 1.98 -8.83
N GLY A 19 13.13 0.83 -9.35
CA GLY A 19 14.52 0.39 -9.23
C GLY A 19 14.93 0.19 -7.76
N ARG A 20 14.02 -0.33 -6.92
CA ARG A 20 14.22 -0.43 -5.47
C ARG A 20 13.97 -1.85 -4.97
N GLY A 21 14.97 -2.40 -4.29
CA GLY A 21 14.86 -3.69 -3.62
C GLY A 21 14.32 -3.57 -2.19
N PRO A 22 14.17 -4.72 -1.49
CA PRO A 22 13.59 -4.77 -0.14
C PRO A 22 14.23 -3.81 0.87
N GLU A 23 15.52 -3.52 0.75
CA GLU A 23 16.25 -2.65 1.69
C GLU A 23 15.74 -1.21 1.68
N ASN A 24 15.43 -0.67 0.50
CA ASN A 24 15.12 0.75 0.27
C ASN A 24 13.73 1.00 -0.35
N PHE A 25 12.91 -0.04 -0.42
CA PHE A 25 11.53 0.05 -0.86
C PHE A 25 10.69 0.92 0.11
N PRO A 26 9.72 1.72 -0.38
CA PRO A 26 8.78 2.43 0.49
C PRO A 26 7.90 1.46 1.29
N TYR A 27 7.30 1.93 2.37
CA TYR A 27 6.29 1.13 3.07
C TYR A 27 5.08 0.87 2.17
N ILE A 28 4.49 -0.32 2.28
CA ILE A 28 3.30 -0.78 1.57
C ILE A 28 2.21 -1.05 2.60
N ASN A 29 1.03 -0.48 2.40
CA ASN A 29 -0.14 -0.86 3.19
C ASN A 29 -1.43 -0.96 2.36
N SER A 30 -2.41 -1.70 2.89
CA SER A 30 -3.70 -1.92 2.23
C SER A 30 -4.84 -1.71 3.21
N THR A 31 -5.79 -0.83 2.87
CA THR A 31 -7.01 -0.64 3.69
C THR A 31 -7.90 -1.88 3.66
N LYS A 32 -7.82 -2.67 2.58
CA LYS A 32 -8.64 -3.87 2.39
C LYS A 32 -8.43 -4.90 3.50
N SER A 33 -7.29 -4.89 4.19
CA SER A 33 -7.05 -5.83 5.30
C SER A 33 -7.92 -5.50 6.51
N MET A 34 -8.29 -4.23 6.67
CA MET A 34 -9.06 -3.74 7.82
C MET A 34 -10.56 -3.66 7.53
N VAL A 35 -10.94 -3.25 6.31
CA VAL A 35 -12.34 -2.95 5.95
C VAL A 35 -12.87 -3.79 4.78
N GLY A 36 -12.09 -4.76 4.31
CA GLY A 36 -12.42 -5.60 3.16
C GLY A 36 -12.31 -4.86 1.83
N HIS A 37 -12.56 -5.59 0.74
CA HIS A 37 -12.54 -5.01 -0.60
C HIS A 37 -13.89 -4.38 -0.95
N CYS A 38 -13.99 -3.05 -0.85
CA CYS A 38 -15.22 -2.29 -1.15
C CYS A 38 -15.56 -2.18 -2.65
N LEU A 39 -15.13 -3.12 -3.49
CA LEU A 39 -15.36 -3.14 -4.95
C LEU A 39 -15.07 -1.77 -5.59
N GLY A 40 -16.04 -1.20 -6.34
CA GLY A 40 -15.90 0.11 -6.99
C GLY A 40 -15.63 1.27 -6.03
N ALA A 41 -15.96 1.14 -4.74
CA ALA A 41 -15.67 2.15 -3.73
C ALA A 41 -14.25 2.04 -3.14
N ALA A 42 -13.51 0.95 -3.39
CA ALA A 42 -12.20 0.72 -2.79
C ALA A 42 -11.23 1.88 -3.04
N GLY A 43 -11.22 2.41 -4.27
CA GLY A 43 -10.37 3.54 -4.61
C GLY A 43 -10.67 4.80 -3.80
N ALA A 44 -11.95 5.11 -3.56
CA ALA A 44 -12.34 6.27 -2.76
C ALA A 44 -11.97 6.12 -1.28
N VAL A 45 -12.20 4.93 -0.70
CA VAL A 45 -11.85 4.62 0.69
C VAL A 45 -10.33 4.74 0.90
N GLU A 46 -9.53 4.20 -0.02
CA GLU A 46 -8.07 4.31 0.00
C GLU A 46 -7.61 5.77 -0.11
N CYS A 47 -8.21 6.56 -0.99
CA CYS A 47 -7.88 7.98 -1.12
C CYS A 47 -8.14 8.76 0.19
N VAL A 48 -9.27 8.52 0.87
CA VAL A 48 -9.56 9.14 2.17
C VAL A 48 -8.51 8.73 3.21
N ALA A 49 -8.14 7.45 3.25
CA ALA A 49 -7.10 6.97 4.16
C ALA A 49 -5.74 7.65 3.87
N VAL A 50 -5.34 7.78 2.60
CA VAL A 50 -4.10 8.47 2.19
C VAL A 50 -4.07 9.92 2.64
N VAL A 51 -5.17 10.66 2.45
CA VAL A 51 -5.26 12.06 2.91
C VAL A 51 -5.11 12.15 4.43
N LEU A 52 -5.77 11.26 5.19
CA LEU A 52 -5.65 11.25 6.65
C LEU A 52 -4.24 10.88 7.13
N GLN A 53 -3.59 9.90 6.48
CA GLN A 53 -2.23 9.48 6.77
C GLN A 53 -1.22 10.62 6.56
N LEU A 54 -1.31 11.33 5.43
CA LEU A 54 -0.46 12.49 5.14
C LEU A 54 -0.72 13.66 6.09
N TYR A 55 -1.99 13.98 6.34
CA TYR A 55 -2.38 15.10 7.19
C TYR A 55 -1.93 14.90 8.64
N LYS A 56 -2.17 13.70 9.19
CA LYS A 56 -1.86 13.38 10.59
C LYS A 56 -0.44 12.82 10.80
N GLY A 57 0.27 12.46 9.74
CA GLY A 57 1.65 11.96 9.83
C GLY A 57 1.75 10.55 10.40
N PHE A 58 0.94 9.62 9.92
CA PHE A 58 1.02 8.21 10.30
C PHE A 58 0.74 7.30 9.09
N LEU A 59 1.05 6.01 9.23
CA LEU A 59 0.67 4.97 8.29
C LEU A 59 -0.15 3.89 9.03
N HIS A 60 -1.34 3.57 8.50
CA HIS A 60 -2.17 2.53 9.09
C HIS A 60 -1.55 1.14 8.86
N PRO A 61 -1.78 0.16 9.75
CA PRO A 61 -1.26 -1.19 9.56
C PRO A 61 -1.92 -1.90 8.37
N SER A 62 -1.24 -2.92 7.86
CA SER A 62 -1.87 -4.03 7.14
C SER A 62 -1.98 -5.21 8.11
N ILE A 63 -3.20 -5.53 8.49
CA ILE A 63 -3.50 -6.64 9.41
C ILE A 63 -3.68 -7.95 8.62
N ASN A 64 -3.70 -9.10 9.29
CA ASN A 64 -3.83 -10.42 8.63
C ASN A 64 -2.73 -10.62 7.55
N CYS A 65 -1.48 -10.34 7.92
CA CYS A 65 -0.31 -10.31 7.04
C CYS A 65 0.92 -10.96 7.72
N GLU A 66 0.69 -11.87 8.66
CA GLU A 66 1.72 -12.60 9.41
C GLU A 66 2.49 -13.59 8.53
N ASP A 67 1.83 -14.12 7.50
CA ASP A 67 2.28 -15.14 6.58
C ASP A 67 2.30 -14.61 5.14
N LEU A 68 3.28 -13.75 4.84
CA LEU A 68 3.48 -13.28 3.46
C LEU A 68 3.92 -14.43 2.54
N LEU A 69 3.56 -14.33 1.26
CA LEU A 69 3.96 -15.30 0.25
C LEU A 69 5.49 -15.30 0.08
N PRO A 70 6.12 -16.47 -0.17
CA PRO A 70 7.57 -16.60 -0.31
C PRO A 70 8.19 -15.60 -1.30
N GLU A 71 7.49 -15.26 -2.37
CA GLU A 71 7.92 -14.32 -3.41
C GLU A 71 8.12 -12.89 -2.91
N ILE A 72 7.46 -12.51 -1.80
CA ILE A 72 7.51 -11.17 -1.22
C ILE A 72 7.93 -11.18 0.26
N GLU A 73 8.35 -12.32 0.80
CA GLU A 73 8.78 -12.46 2.19
C GLU A 73 9.93 -11.50 2.53
N SER A 74 10.85 -11.29 1.59
CA SER A 74 11.95 -10.32 1.74
C SER A 74 11.47 -8.87 1.95
N PHE A 75 10.27 -8.52 1.48
CA PHE A 75 9.65 -7.21 1.66
C PHE A 75 8.84 -7.10 2.97
N ALA A 76 8.81 -8.13 3.82
CA ALA A 76 8.08 -8.11 5.09
C ALA A 76 8.36 -6.87 5.97
N PRO A 77 9.61 -6.36 6.09
CA PRO A 77 9.89 -5.13 6.86
C PRO A 77 9.21 -3.88 6.30
N LYS A 78 8.71 -3.94 5.06
CA LYS A 78 8.02 -2.86 4.36
C LYS A 78 6.49 -2.97 4.47
N VAL A 79 5.96 -4.02 5.08
CA VAL A 79 4.52 -4.21 5.31
C VAL A 79 4.25 -4.07 6.81
N PRO A 80 3.88 -2.87 7.29
CA PRO A 80 3.73 -2.65 8.73
C PRO A 80 2.47 -3.33 9.24
N GLN A 81 2.61 -4.23 10.22
CA GLN A 81 1.48 -4.88 10.91
C GLN A 81 0.95 -4.07 12.10
N LYS A 82 1.63 -2.96 12.45
CA LYS A 82 1.22 -2.00 13.47
C LYS A 82 1.24 -0.59 12.89
N LEU A 83 0.50 0.33 13.51
CA LEU A 83 0.53 1.74 13.13
C LEU A 83 1.96 2.27 13.24
N LEU A 84 2.41 3.00 12.22
CA LEU A 84 3.68 3.71 12.22
C LEU A 84 3.44 5.21 12.32
N GLU A 85 4.06 5.87 13.28
CA GLU A 85 4.11 7.33 13.34
C GLU A 85 5.19 7.83 12.37
N LEU A 86 4.79 8.64 11.39
CA LEU A 86 5.65 9.15 10.32
C LEU A 86 5.34 10.65 10.10
N PRO A 87 5.75 11.54 11.03
CA PRO A 87 5.44 12.97 10.96
C PRO A 87 5.98 13.63 9.68
N ASP A 88 7.08 13.10 9.14
CA ASP A 88 7.75 13.55 7.92
C ASP A 88 7.22 12.90 6.63
N LEU A 89 6.11 12.14 6.69
CA LEU A 89 5.50 11.54 5.51
C LEU A 89 4.93 12.63 4.59
N LYS A 90 5.49 12.74 3.39
CA LYS A 90 5.14 13.80 2.42
C LYS A 90 4.44 13.30 1.17
N ILE A 91 4.71 12.07 0.75
CA ILE A 91 4.23 11.54 -0.53
C ILE A 91 3.72 10.13 -0.31
N ILE A 92 2.54 9.82 -0.85
CA ILE A 92 2.02 8.46 -0.95
C ILE A 92 1.57 8.21 -2.39
N ALA A 93 2.00 7.10 -2.96
CA ALA A 93 1.45 6.56 -4.20
C ALA A 93 0.33 5.58 -3.86
N LYS A 94 -0.86 5.81 -4.40
CA LYS A 94 -2.02 4.92 -4.29
C LYS A 94 -2.24 4.26 -5.64
N ALA A 95 -2.15 2.94 -5.71
CA ALA A 95 -2.53 2.17 -6.89
C ALA A 95 -3.83 1.39 -6.66
N GLY A 96 -4.57 1.17 -7.75
CA GLY A 96 -5.73 0.29 -7.74
C GLY A 96 -5.89 -0.39 -9.10
N PHE A 97 -6.12 -1.70 -9.06
CA PHE A 97 -6.24 -2.58 -10.22
C PHE A 97 -7.63 -3.24 -10.17
N GLY A 98 -8.49 -2.88 -11.12
CA GLY A 98 -9.85 -3.39 -11.26
C GLY A 98 -9.94 -4.49 -12.31
N PHE A 99 -11.00 -5.30 -12.24
CA PHE A 99 -11.31 -6.29 -13.26
C PHE A 99 -11.48 -5.65 -14.65
N GLY A 100 -11.08 -6.37 -15.70
CA GLY A 100 -11.18 -5.88 -17.07
C GLY A 100 -10.10 -4.87 -17.45
N ASP A 101 -8.91 -4.95 -16.83
CA ASP A 101 -7.74 -4.12 -17.12
C ASP A 101 -7.93 -2.62 -16.82
N VAL A 102 -8.66 -2.31 -15.74
CA VAL A 102 -8.90 -0.94 -15.30
C VAL A 102 -7.92 -0.59 -14.18
N ASN A 103 -6.80 0.02 -14.55
CA ASN A 103 -5.71 0.32 -13.62
C ASN A 103 -5.57 1.83 -13.39
N SER A 104 -5.27 2.23 -12.15
CA SER A 104 -5.09 3.64 -11.79
C SER A 104 -3.97 3.80 -10.77
N CYS A 105 -3.21 4.89 -10.89
CA CYS A 105 -2.24 5.31 -9.90
C CYS A 105 -2.39 6.81 -9.63
N LEU A 106 -2.48 7.19 -8.35
CA LEU A 106 -2.59 8.57 -7.89
C LEU A 106 -1.44 8.86 -6.93
N ILE A 107 -0.74 9.97 -7.17
CA ILE A 107 0.32 10.45 -6.29
C ILE A 107 -0.21 11.60 -5.45
N PHE A 108 -0.25 11.42 -4.13
CA PHE A 108 -0.63 12.45 -3.19
C PHE A 108 0.62 13.08 -2.58
N LYS A 109 0.65 14.41 -2.52
CA LYS A 109 1.65 15.18 -1.78
C LYS A 109 0.96 15.92 -0.63
N LYS A 110 1.56 15.90 0.56
CA LYS A 110 1.12 16.72 1.69
C LYS A 110 1.13 18.20 1.29
N TRP A 111 0.06 18.91 1.63
CA TRP A 111 0.00 20.36 1.46
C TRP A 111 0.95 21.02 2.47
N GLU A 112 1.83 21.90 1.99
CA GLU A 112 2.85 22.61 2.77
C GLU A 112 2.54 24.11 2.78
#